data_AF-A0A556VXH8-F1
#
_entry.id   AF-A0A556VXH8-F1
#
_cell.length_a   1.000
_cell.length_b   1.000
_cell.length_c   1.000
_cell.angle_alpha   90.00
_cell.angle_beta   90.00
_cell.angle_gamma   90.00
#
_symmetry.space_group_name_H-M   'P 1'
#
loop_
_entity.id
_entity.type
_entity.pdbx_description
1 polymer ?
#
loop_
_entity_poly.entity_id
_entity_poly.type
_entity_poly.pdbx_seq_one_letter_code
_entity_poly.pdbx_strand_id
1 'polypeptide(L)'
;MLKSFPELQKSCVKQEMNLRGISEGLQLYQHLLQEVKEKVECSEKLQFLQAEIRELNTHISKVQVLVGVPASDPQLISASSLSTLSKDDYTLNVAVHLLLEQLRAFTQDTVRTLREIQHTHLHI
;
A
#
# COMPACT_ATOMS: atom_id res chain seq x y z
N MET A 1 -10.12 -31.65 -9.53
CA MET A 1 -8.95 -31.61 -10.43
C MET A 1 -7.77 -31.10 -9.64
N LEU A 2 -6.71 -31.90 -9.48
CA LEU A 2 -5.46 -31.47 -8.84
C LEU A 2 -4.73 -30.51 -9.80
N LYS A 3 -4.40 -29.30 -9.33
CA LYS A 3 -3.54 -28.38 -10.09
C LYS A 3 -2.19 -29.04 -10.31
N SER A 4 -1.63 -28.92 -11.53
CA SER A 4 -0.30 -29.44 -11.82
C SER A 4 0.76 -28.65 -11.04
N PHE A 5 1.84 -29.31 -10.61
CA PHE A 5 2.95 -28.72 -9.87
C PHE A 5 3.46 -27.36 -10.42
N PRO A 6 3.65 -27.15 -11.75
CA PRO A 6 4.04 -25.84 -12.28
C PRO A 6 2.99 -24.73 -12.09
N GLU A 7 1.70 -25.06 -12.03
CA GLU A 7 0.63 -24.07 -11.81
C GLU A 7 0.53 -23.65 -10.34
N LEU A 8 0.86 -24.56 -9.41
CA LEU A 8 0.98 -24.25 -7.98
C LEU A 8 2.15 -23.29 -7.72
N GLN A 9 3.30 -23.54 -8.34
CA GLN A 9 4.48 -22.68 -8.20
C GLN A 9 4.25 -21.26 -8.76
N LYS A 10 3.60 -21.13 -9.93
CA LYS A 10 3.22 -19.82 -10.50
C LYS A 10 2.25 -19.06 -9.59
N SER A 11 1.29 -19.75 -8.99
CA SER A 11 0.32 -19.15 -8.06
C SER A 11 1.00 -18.62 -6.81
N CYS A 12 1.96 -19.37 -6.26
CA CYS A 12 2.75 -18.94 -5.10
C CYS A 12 3.52 -17.65 -5.42
N VAL A 13 4.36 -17.66 -6.46
CA VAL A 13 5.18 -16.49 -6.87
C VAL A 13 4.32 -15.25 -7.15
N LYS A 14 3.16 -15.41 -7.79
CA LYS A 14 2.22 -14.30 -8.03
C LYS A 14 1.72 -13.68 -6.71
N GLN A 15 1.39 -14.51 -5.72
CA GLN A 15 0.95 -14.05 -4.41
C GLN A 15 2.08 -13.33 -3.65
N GLU A 16 3.32 -13.81 -3.74
CA GLU A 16 4.49 -13.16 -3.15
C GLU A 16 4.72 -11.76 -3.72
N MET A 17 4.68 -11.63 -5.05
CA MET A 17 4.82 -10.34 -5.75
C MET A 17 3.70 -9.37 -5.37
N ASN A 18 2.46 -9.86 -5.27
CA ASN A 18 1.31 -9.05 -4.88
C ASN A 18 1.42 -8.51 -3.45
N LEU A 19 1.77 -9.36 -2.48
CA LEU A 19 1.89 -8.95 -1.07
C LEU A 19 3.05 -7.97 -0.87
N ARG A 20 4.18 -8.20 -1.54
CA ARG A 20 5.31 -7.27 -1.55
C ARG A 20 4.93 -5.90 -2.11
N GLY A 21 4.28 -5.88 -3.28
CA GLY A 21 3.84 -4.64 -3.91
C GLY A 21 2.81 -3.87 -3.08
N ILE A 22 1.91 -4.58 -2.38
CA ILE A 22 0.97 -3.94 -1.44
C ILE A 22 1.73 -3.27 -0.30
N SER A 23 2.69 -3.96 0.33
CA SER A 23 3.44 -3.39 1.45
C SER A 23 4.29 -2.18 1.05
N GLU A 24 4.99 -2.25 -0.08
CA GLU A 24 5.78 -1.15 -0.64
C GLU A 24 4.88 0.06 -0.99
N GLY A 25 3.71 -0.19 -1.60
CA GLY A 25 2.73 0.87 -1.88
C GLY A 25 2.21 1.54 -0.61
N LEU A 26 1.89 0.78 0.44
CA LEU A 26 1.46 1.34 1.73
C LEU A 26 2.55 2.21 2.38
N GLN A 27 3.82 1.78 2.32
CA GLN A 27 4.96 2.57 2.80
C GLN A 27 5.09 3.89 2.01
N LEU A 28 4.92 3.86 0.68
CA LEU A 28 4.92 5.05 -0.17
C LEU A 28 3.83 6.05 0.25
N TYR A 29 2.58 5.60 0.35
CA TYR A 29 1.48 6.48 0.75
C TYR A 29 1.66 7.02 2.18
N GLN A 30 2.23 6.24 3.09
CA GLN A 30 2.52 6.71 4.44
C GLN A 30 3.52 7.87 4.45
N HIS A 31 4.56 7.81 3.60
CA HIS A 31 5.52 8.89 3.43
C HIS A 31 4.88 10.13 2.78
N LEU A 32 4.15 9.96 1.67
CA LEU A 32 3.51 11.09 0.96
C LEU A 32 2.49 11.81 1.84
N LEU A 33 1.70 11.09 2.63
CA LEU A 33 0.76 11.70 3.58
C LEU A 33 1.47 12.44 4.72
N GLN A 34 2.68 12.01 5.11
CA GLN A 34 3.47 12.72 6.12
C GLN A 34 3.95 14.07 5.59
N GLU A 35 4.44 14.13 4.35
CA GLU A 35 4.85 15.41 3.74
C GLU A 35 3.68 16.38 3.58
N VAL A 36 2.51 15.85 3.25
CA VAL A 36 1.29 16.66 3.08
C VAL A 36 0.75 17.15 4.42
N LYS A 37 0.84 16.35 5.48
CA LYS A 37 0.33 16.69 6.82
C LYS A 37 0.92 17.98 7.39
N GLU A 38 2.16 18.28 7.06
CA GLU A 38 2.84 19.50 7.51
C GLU A 38 2.33 20.75 6.78
N LYS A 39 1.56 20.58 5.71
CA LYS A 39 1.12 21.65 4.80
C LYS A 39 -0.38 21.90 4.82
N VAL A 40 -1.22 20.92 5.15
CA VAL A 40 -2.70 21.08 5.16
C VAL A 40 -3.25 21.24 6.57
N GLU A 41 -4.30 22.05 6.71
CA GLU A 41 -4.94 22.35 8.01
C GLU A 41 -5.76 21.19 8.56
N CYS A 42 -6.22 20.25 7.72
CA CYS A 42 -7.04 19.10 8.12
C CYS A 42 -6.19 17.95 8.71
N SER A 43 -5.37 18.26 9.72
CA SER A 43 -4.37 17.33 10.27
C SER A 43 -4.98 16.09 10.94
N GLU A 44 -6.14 16.21 11.62
CA GLU A 44 -6.72 15.11 12.40
C GLU A 44 -7.19 13.94 11.53
N LYS A 45 -7.95 14.21 10.46
CA LYS A 45 -8.42 13.15 9.55
C LYS A 45 -7.24 12.47 8.83
N LEU A 46 -6.22 13.25 8.51
CA LEU A 46 -5.01 12.75 7.88
C LEU A 46 -4.19 11.88 8.84
N GLN A 47 -4.11 12.27 10.12
CA GLN A 47 -3.49 11.47 11.17
C GLN A 47 -4.20 10.13 11.36
N PHE A 48 -5.53 10.15 11.38
CA PHE A 48 -6.33 8.93 11.44
C PHE A 48 -6.03 8.02 10.24
N LEU A 49 -6.07 8.56 9.01
CA LEU A 49 -5.76 7.80 7.80
C LEU A 49 -4.34 7.21 7.81
N GLN A 50 -3.34 7.95 8.30
CA GLN A 50 -1.97 7.45 8.47
C GLN A 50 -1.89 6.30 9.49
N ALA A 51 -2.67 6.35 10.55
CA ALA A 51 -2.74 5.27 11.53
C ALA A 51 -3.35 4.01 10.91
N GLU A 52 -4.47 4.14 10.19
CA GLU A 52 -5.13 3.03 9.49
C GLU A 52 -4.20 2.37 8.45
N ILE A 53 -3.45 3.16 7.66
CA ILE A 53 -2.49 2.63 6.67
C ILE A 53 -1.35 1.86 7.37
N ARG A 54 -0.86 2.36 8.49
CA ARG A 54 0.20 1.71 9.27
C ARG A 54 -0.27 0.39 9.86
N GLU A 55 -1.49 0.36 10.39
CA GLU A 55 -2.11 -0.85 10.90
C GLU A 55 -2.31 -1.88 9.77
N LEU A 56 -2.84 -1.45 8.62
CA LEU A 56 -2.99 -2.30 7.45
C LEU A 56 -1.64 -2.88 7.01
N ASN A 57 -0.59 -2.06 6.93
CA ASN A 57 0.74 -2.54 6.55
C ASN A 57 1.28 -3.56 7.56
N THR A 58 1.04 -3.35 8.86
CA THR A 58 1.39 -4.31 9.92
C THR A 58 0.69 -5.65 9.71
N HIS A 59 -0.58 -5.63 9.32
CA HIS A 59 -1.32 -6.85 8.98
C HIS A 59 -0.78 -7.54 7.72
N ILE A 60 -0.44 -6.78 6.68
CA ILE A 60 0.18 -7.33 5.46
C ILE A 60 1.53 -7.97 5.76
N SER A 61 2.39 -7.34 6.58
CA SER A 61 3.67 -7.93 6.97
C SER A 61 3.50 -9.22 7.76
N LYS A 62 2.48 -9.32 8.64
CA LYS A 62 2.15 -10.59 9.31
C LYS A 62 1.75 -11.67 8.29
N VAL A 63 0.93 -11.32 7.29
CA VAL A 63 0.54 -12.25 6.23
C VAL A 63 1.77 -12.68 5.41
N GLN A 64 2.66 -11.76 5.05
CA GLN A 64 3.93 -12.05 4.35
C GLN A 64 4.75 -13.09 5.12
N VAL A 65 4.95 -12.91 6.42
CA VAL A 65 5.68 -13.86 7.28
C VAL A 65 5.01 -15.24 7.29
N LEU A 66 3.67 -15.30 7.39
CA LEU A 66 2.93 -16.56 7.38
C LEU A 66 3.07 -17.34 6.07
N VAL A 67 3.23 -16.64 4.95
CA VAL A 67 3.39 -17.27 3.63
C VAL A 67 4.85 -17.42 3.18
N GLY A 68 5.82 -17.12 4.05
CA GLY A 68 7.26 -17.22 3.73
C GLY A 68 7.80 -16.11 2.84
N VAL A 69 7.04 -15.03 2.63
CA VAL A 69 7.47 -13.84 1.89
C VAL A 69 8.30 -12.95 2.82
N PRO A 70 9.52 -12.55 2.42
CA PRO A 70 10.30 -11.60 3.21
C PRO A 70 9.53 -10.29 3.35
N ALA A 71 9.46 -9.76 4.58
CA ALA A 71 8.90 -8.44 4.81
C ALA A 71 9.65 -7.40 3.95
N SER A 72 8.90 -6.48 3.35
CA SER A 72 9.49 -5.40 2.57
C SER A 72 10.23 -4.45 3.51
N ASP A 73 11.55 -4.28 3.30
CA ASP A 73 12.29 -3.23 4.00
C ASP A 73 11.69 -1.87 3.65
N PRO A 74 11.68 -0.90 4.59
CA PRO A 74 11.31 0.47 4.28
C PRO A 74 12.28 0.99 3.21
N GLN A 75 11.86 0.99 1.94
CA GLN A 75 12.67 1.59 0.89
C GLN A 75 12.86 3.08 1.21
N LEU A 76 14.07 3.57 0.97
CA LEU A 76 14.34 5.01 0.89
C LEU A 76 13.51 5.56 -0.26
N ILE A 77 12.31 6.04 0.06
CA ILE A 77 11.43 6.68 -0.91
C ILE A 77 12.15 7.96 -1.35
N SER A 78 12.61 7.95 -2.61
CA SER A 78 13.27 9.08 -3.25
C SER A 78 12.46 10.35 -3.05
N ALA A 79 13.17 11.45 -2.74
CA ALA A 79 12.63 12.77 -2.45
C ALA A 79 11.37 13.08 -3.25
N SER A 80 10.23 13.12 -2.56
CA SER A 80 8.95 13.41 -3.17
C SER A 80 8.87 14.91 -3.52
N SER A 81 8.43 15.21 -4.74
CA SER A 81 8.25 16.59 -5.22
C SER A 81 7.17 17.36 -4.45
N LEU A 82 6.37 16.69 -3.61
CA LEU A 82 5.40 17.37 -2.75
C LEU A 82 6.09 18.22 -1.69
N SER A 83 7.31 17.85 -1.25
CA SER A 83 8.11 18.60 -0.27
C SER A 83 8.47 20.02 -0.74
N THR A 84 8.57 20.28 -2.04
CA THR A 84 8.94 21.59 -2.59
C THR A 84 7.76 22.55 -2.78
N LEU A 85 6.51 22.06 -2.72
CA LEU A 85 5.31 22.87 -2.91
C LEU A 85 5.00 23.75 -1.69
N SER A 86 4.57 24.99 -1.92
CA SER A 86 4.17 25.92 -0.85
C SER A 86 2.75 25.64 -0.35
N LYS A 87 2.46 26.03 0.90
CA LYS A 87 1.15 25.84 1.56
C LYS A 87 0.00 26.58 0.87
N ASP A 88 0.29 27.71 0.21
CA ASP A 88 -0.70 28.56 -0.47
C ASP A 88 -0.82 28.24 -1.98
N ASP A 89 -0.19 27.17 -2.45
CA ASP A 89 -0.17 26.82 -3.87
C ASP A 89 -1.43 26.02 -4.25
N TYR A 90 -2.18 26.49 -5.25
CA TYR A 90 -3.25 25.71 -5.88
C TYR A 90 -2.77 24.32 -6.32
N THR A 91 -1.51 24.23 -6.78
CA THR A 91 -0.83 22.99 -7.16
C THR A 91 -0.71 22.02 -5.99
N LEU A 92 -0.50 22.50 -4.76
CA LEU A 92 -0.49 21.66 -3.57
C LEU A 92 -1.87 21.03 -3.37
N ASN A 93 -2.95 21.81 -3.44
CA ASN A 93 -4.30 21.27 -3.29
C ASN A 93 -4.62 20.22 -4.36
N VAL A 94 -4.29 20.49 -5.63
CA VAL A 94 -4.45 19.51 -6.72
C VAL A 94 -3.64 18.24 -6.46
N ALA A 95 -2.38 18.39 -6.05
CA ALA A 95 -1.51 17.25 -5.76
C ALA A 95 -2.03 16.41 -4.59
N VAL A 96 -2.55 17.05 -3.53
CA VAL A 96 -3.19 16.36 -2.40
C VAL A 96 -4.46 15.65 -2.83
N HIS A 97 -5.31 16.28 -3.64
CA HIS A 97 -6.50 15.64 -4.18
C HIS A 97 -6.16 14.41 -5.02
N LEU A 98 -5.16 14.51 -5.92
CA LEU A 98 -4.69 13.38 -6.72
C LEU A 98 -4.06 12.28 -5.88
N LEU A 99 -3.29 12.63 -4.84
CA LEU A 99 -2.72 11.67 -3.90
C LEU A 99 -3.82 10.84 -3.21
N LEU A 100 -4.85 11.50 -2.69
CA LEU A 100 -5.96 10.84 -2.01
C LEU A 100 -6.81 9.99 -2.97
N GLU A 101 -6.98 10.46 -4.20
CA GLU A 101 -7.65 9.70 -5.28
C GLU A 101 -6.90 8.41 -5.61
N GLN A 102 -5.58 8.50 -5.81
CA GLN A 102 -4.72 7.35 -6.09
C GLN A 102 -4.69 6.37 -4.92
N LEU A 103 -4.58 6.87 -3.68
CA LEU A 103 -4.64 6.04 -2.48
C LEU A 103 -5.96 5.27 -2.38
N ARG A 104 -7.09 5.90 -2.71
CA ARG A 104 -8.40 5.25 -2.72
C ARG A 104 -8.44 4.11 -3.74
N ALA A 105 -8.00 4.36 -4.97
CA ALA A 105 -7.93 3.34 -6.02
C ALA A 105 -7.00 2.18 -5.61
N PHE A 106 -5.81 2.50 -5.09
CA PHE A 106 -4.86 1.52 -4.58
C PHE A 106 -5.45 0.65 -3.47
N THR A 107 -6.21 1.25 -2.53
CA THR A 107 -6.86 0.51 -1.44
C THR A 107 -7.93 -0.45 -1.98
N GLN A 108 -8.70 -0.02 -2.98
CA GLN A 108 -9.69 -0.88 -3.64
C GLN A 108 -9.03 -2.07 -4.34
N ASP A 109 -7.94 -1.85 -5.06
CA ASP A 109 -7.18 -2.92 -5.72
C ASP A 109 -6.48 -3.84 -4.70
N THR A 110 -5.99 -3.29 -3.58
CA THR A 110 -5.46 -4.08 -2.46
C THR A 110 -6.53 -5.02 -1.90
N VAL A 111 -7.73 -4.51 -1.60
CA VAL A 111 -8.84 -5.35 -1.11
C VAL A 111 -9.21 -6.43 -2.13
N ARG A 112 -9.28 -6.09 -3.43
CA ARG A 112 -9.53 -7.08 -4.49
C ARG A 112 -8.46 -8.18 -4.48
N THR A 113 -7.20 -7.80 -4.47
CA THR A 113 -6.05 -8.71 -4.49
C THR A 113 -6.02 -9.63 -3.26
N LEU A 114 -6.29 -9.10 -2.07
CA LEU A 114 -6.37 -9.89 -0.84
C LEU A 114 -7.51 -10.91 -0.88
N ARG A 115 -8.67 -10.52 -1.42
CA ARG A 115 -9.79 -11.46 -1.63
C ARG A 115 -9.41 -12.56 -2.62
N GLU A 116 -8.76 -12.22 -3.72
CA GLU A 116 -8.27 -13.21 -4.69
C GLU A 116 -7.32 -14.22 -4.04
N ILE A 117 -6.36 -13.73 -3.24
CA ILE A 117 -5.42 -14.55 -2.46
C ILE A 117 -6.18 -15.49 -1.51
N GLN A 118 -7.15 -14.96 -0.75
CA GLN A 118 -7.98 -15.76 0.16
C GLN A 118 -8.74 -16.86 -0.59
N HIS A 119 -9.34 -16.55 -1.74
CA HIS A 119 -10.06 -17.53 -2.55
C HIS A 119 -9.13 -18.62 -3.11
N THR A 120 -7.89 -18.28 -3.49
CA THR A 120 -6.93 -19.28 -3.96
C THR A 120 -6.44 -20.21 -2.85
N HIS A 121 -6.40 -19.75 -1.60
CA HIS A 121 -5.97 -20.56 -0.45
C HIS A 121 -7.08 -21.52 0.06
N LEU A 122 -8.36 -21.26 -0.23
CA LEU A 122 -9.49 -22.13 0.15
C LEU A 122 -9.74 -23.30 -0.82
N HIS A 123 -9.03 -23.35 -1.94
CA HIS A 123 -9.17 -24.39 -2.98
C HIS A 123 -7.96 -25.34 -3.07
N ILE A 124 -7.08 -25.32 -2.08
CA ILE A 124 -6.01 -26.30 -1.85
C ILE A 124 -6.43 -27.17 -0.67
#